data_AF-A0A920FVH2-F1
#
_entry.id   AF-A0A920FVH2-F1
#
_cell.length_a   1.000
_cell.length_b   1.000
_cell.length_c   1.000
_cell.angle_alpha   90.00
_cell.angle_beta   90.00
_cell.angle_gamma   90.00
#
_symmetry.space_group_name_H-M   'P 1'
#
loop_
_entity.id
_entity.type
_entity.pdbx_description
1 polymer ?
#
loop_
_entity_poly.entity_id
_entity_poly.type
_entity_poly.pdbx_seq_one_letter_code
_entity_poly.pdbx_strand_id
1 'polypeptide(L)'
;MNAVKDHPLIQGIIFPKSESKAQLDKVHESTNKKIIPLIESAEGLNQVQQLAKHHATITLSLGHLDLAMSLRCQPDFVSLQYARSQIVLACALAKIPTPIDGITQSFTNVNEVLQDCLRARQLGFEENF
;
A
#
# COMPACT_ATOMS: atom_id res chain seq x y z
N MET A 1 -14.84 -7.09 -14.86
CA MET A 1 -15.31 -6.84 -13.48
C MET A 1 -16.45 -7.76 -13.03
N ASN A 2 -17.37 -8.18 -13.91
CA ASN A 2 -18.46 -9.09 -13.53
C ASN A 2 -17.99 -10.41 -12.86
N ALA A 3 -16.86 -10.98 -13.32
CA ALA A 3 -16.27 -12.17 -12.72
C ALA A 3 -15.82 -11.99 -11.26
N VAL A 4 -15.58 -10.75 -10.81
CA VAL A 4 -15.17 -10.42 -9.43
C VAL A 4 -16.35 -9.95 -8.60
N LYS A 5 -17.25 -9.15 -9.21
CA LYS A 5 -18.40 -8.53 -8.55
C LYS A 5 -19.25 -9.55 -7.79
N ASP A 6 -19.64 -10.62 -8.48
CA ASP A 6 -20.59 -11.61 -7.96
C ASP A 6 -19.91 -12.86 -7.40
N HIS A 7 -18.57 -12.87 -7.33
CA HIS A 7 -17.85 -14.04 -6.82
C HIS A 7 -17.89 -14.06 -5.28
N PRO A 8 -18.53 -15.07 -4.65
CA PRO A 8 -18.76 -15.08 -3.21
C PRO A 8 -17.47 -15.29 -2.39
N LEU A 9 -16.42 -15.84 -3.01
CA LEU A 9 -15.14 -16.10 -2.34
C LEU A 9 -14.11 -14.98 -2.47
N ILE A 10 -14.36 -13.95 -3.30
CA ILE A 10 -13.44 -12.80 -3.41
C ILE A 10 -13.89 -11.74 -2.41
N GLN A 11 -13.05 -11.49 -1.40
CA GLN A 11 -13.36 -10.57 -0.30
C GLN A 11 -12.91 -9.13 -0.54
N GLY A 12 -11.91 -8.93 -1.41
CA GLY A 12 -11.34 -7.61 -1.67
C GLY A 12 -10.44 -7.61 -2.89
N ILE A 13 -9.97 -6.42 -3.24
CA ILE A 13 -9.13 -6.17 -4.42
C ILE A 13 -7.89 -5.41 -3.96
N ILE A 14 -6.69 -5.90 -4.32
CA ILE A 14 -5.49 -5.06 -4.31
C ILE A 14 -5.48 -4.31 -5.64
N PHE A 15 -5.49 -2.97 -5.60
CA PHE A 15 -5.60 -2.15 -6.80
C PHE A 15 -4.23 -1.50 -7.14
N PRO A 16 -3.56 -1.92 -8.22
CA PRO A 16 -2.26 -1.39 -8.62
C PRO A 16 -2.38 0.06 -9.10
N LYS A 17 -1.27 0.79 -9.08
CA LYS A 17 -1.15 2.19 -9.52
C LYS A 17 -2.32 3.05 -9.04
N SER A 18 -2.58 2.98 -7.74
CA SER A 18 -3.62 3.78 -7.11
C SER A 18 -3.17 5.24 -7.02
N GLU A 19 -3.74 6.10 -7.86
CA GLU A 19 -3.30 7.50 -8.05
C GLU A 19 -4.42 8.52 -7.84
N SER A 20 -5.67 8.08 -7.66
CA SER A 20 -6.78 8.99 -7.41
C SER A 20 -7.96 8.32 -6.73
N LYS A 21 -8.74 9.11 -5.98
CA LYS A 21 -10.02 8.69 -5.42
C LYS A 21 -10.98 8.17 -6.51
N ALA A 22 -11.03 8.85 -7.65
CA ALA A 22 -11.91 8.49 -8.76
C ALA A 22 -11.61 7.10 -9.35
N GLN A 23 -10.37 6.62 -9.30
CA GLN A 23 -10.05 5.24 -9.67
C GLN A 23 -10.66 4.26 -8.67
N LEU A 24 -10.56 4.54 -7.36
CA LEU A 24 -11.15 3.70 -6.31
C LEU A 24 -12.68 3.69 -6.38
N ASP A 25 -13.31 4.84 -6.65
CA ASP A 25 -14.76 4.96 -6.84
C ASP A 25 -15.21 4.00 -7.96
N LYS A 26 -14.58 4.06 -9.15
CA LYS A 26 -14.90 3.19 -10.29
C LYS A 26 -14.75 1.70 -9.96
N VAL A 27 -13.69 1.33 -9.23
CA VAL A 27 -13.46 -0.07 -8.82
C VAL A 27 -14.53 -0.52 -7.83
N HIS A 28 -14.85 0.32 -6.86
CA HIS A 28 -15.85 -0.01 -5.86
C HIS A 28 -17.26 -0.10 -6.46
N GLU A 29 -17.68 0.86 -7.29
CA GLU A 29 -19.00 0.87 -7.95
C GLU A 29 -19.22 -0.37 -8.83
N SER A 30 -18.18 -0.80 -9.54
CA SER A 30 -18.27 -1.93 -10.47
C SER A 30 -18.17 -3.30 -9.81
N THR A 31 -17.65 -3.40 -8.59
CA THR A 31 -17.39 -4.69 -7.91
C THR A 31 -18.09 -4.84 -6.57
N ASN A 32 -18.49 -3.73 -5.94
CA ASN A 32 -18.94 -3.64 -4.55
C ASN A 32 -17.96 -4.25 -3.54
N LYS A 33 -16.68 -4.41 -3.92
CA LYS A 33 -15.63 -4.97 -3.06
C LYS A 33 -14.87 -3.87 -2.34
N LYS A 34 -14.26 -4.24 -1.22
CA LYS A 34 -13.27 -3.42 -0.53
C LYS A 34 -11.93 -3.45 -1.26
N ILE A 35 -11.11 -2.43 -1.04
CA ILE A 35 -9.89 -2.17 -1.81
C ILE A 35 -8.70 -2.00 -0.87
N ILE A 36 -7.54 -2.54 -1.26
CA ILE A 36 -6.22 -2.22 -0.72
C ILE A 36 -5.47 -1.49 -1.83
N PRO A 37 -5.39 -0.15 -1.79
CA PRO A 37 -4.63 0.64 -2.75
C PRO A 37 -3.14 0.34 -2.65
N LEU A 38 -2.52 -0.02 -3.78
CA LEU A 38 -1.08 -0.18 -3.90
C LEU A 38 -0.44 1.14 -4.30
N ILE A 39 0.35 1.70 -3.38
CA ILE A 39 1.10 2.94 -3.54
C ILE A 39 2.46 2.60 -4.16
N GLU A 40 2.59 2.87 -5.45
CA GLU A 40 3.77 2.45 -6.24
C GLU A 40 4.19 3.49 -7.30
N SER A 41 3.70 4.72 -7.17
CA SER A 41 4.08 5.84 -8.03
C SER A 41 4.14 7.15 -7.23
N ALA A 42 4.83 8.15 -7.80
CA ALA A 42 4.91 9.48 -7.22
C ALA A 42 3.53 10.13 -7.03
N GLU A 43 2.61 9.96 -8.00
CA GLU A 43 1.24 10.48 -7.87
C GLU A 43 0.45 9.72 -6.80
N GLY A 44 0.58 8.40 -6.72
CA GLY A 44 -0.05 7.61 -5.66
C GLY A 44 0.42 8.04 -4.27
N LEU A 45 1.72 8.32 -4.10
CA LEU A 45 2.27 8.85 -2.86
C LEU A 45 1.75 10.27 -2.56
N ASN A 46 1.66 11.13 -3.58
CA ASN A 46 1.11 12.49 -3.44
C ASN A 46 -0.36 12.47 -2.96
N GLN A 47 -1.14 11.47 -3.40
CA GLN A 47 -2.56 11.33 -3.06
C GLN A 47 -2.83 10.38 -1.88
N VAL A 48 -1.80 9.88 -1.21
CA VAL A 48 -1.90 8.78 -0.22
C VAL A 48 -2.95 9.02 0.87
N GLN A 49 -3.09 10.26 1.35
CA GLN A 49 -4.08 10.61 2.36
C GLN A 49 -5.53 10.52 1.86
N GLN A 50 -5.77 10.88 0.59
CA GLN A 50 -7.09 10.79 -0.03
C GLN A 50 -7.47 9.33 -0.30
N LEU A 51 -6.49 8.53 -0.74
CA LEU A 51 -6.64 7.10 -0.98
C LEU A 51 -6.93 6.35 0.33
N ALA A 52 -6.24 6.70 1.43
CA ALA A 52 -6.48 6.14 2.76
C ALA A 52 -7.90 6.45 3.27
N LYS A 53 -8.40 7.68 3.06
CA LYS A 53 -9.71 8.13 3.54
C LYS A 53 -10.90 7.64 2.71
N HIS A 54 -10.66 6.97 1.59
CA HIS A 54 -11.73 6.47 0.75
C HIS A 54 -12.51 5.35 1.48
N HIS A 55 -13.85 5.36 1.41
CA HIS A 55 -14.72 4.49 2.22
C HIS A 55 -14.59 2.98 1.89
N ALA A 56 -14.10 2.65 0.70
CA ALA A 56 -13.83 1.28 0.32
C ALA A 56 -12.43 0.80 0.72
N THR A 57 -11.53 1.69 1.17
CA THR A 57 -10.16 1.34 1.55
C THR A 57 -10.13 0.59 2.89
N ILE A 58 -9.46 -0.57 2.92
CA ILE A 58 -9.24 -1.33 4.17
C ILE A 58 -7.92 -0.92 4.82
N THR A 59 -6.85 -0.87 4.03
CA THR A 59 -5.51 -0.42 4.41
C THR A 59 -4.77 -0.07 3.11
N LEU A 60 -3.54 0.41 3.21
CA LEU A 60 -2.66 0.67 2.08
C LEU A 60 -1.58 -0.41 1.94
N SER A 61 -1.01 -0.57 0.76
CA SER A 61 0.20 -1.36 0.53
C SER A 61 1.27 -0.58 -0.25
N LEU A 62 2.54 -0.94 -0.09
CA LEU A 62 3.67 -0.28 -0.77
C LEU A 62 4.30 -1.16 -1.86
N GLY A 63 4.33 -0.65 -3.09
CA GLY A 63 5.12 -1.20 -4.20
C GLY A 63 6.45 -0.46 -4.33
N HIS A 64 7.43 -0.79 -3.47
CA HIS A 64 8.65 0.01 -3.32
C HIS A 64 9.57 0.04 -4.56
N LEU A 65 9.59 -1.02 -5.38
CA LEU A 65 10.40 -1.09 -6.60
C LEU A 65 9.89 -0.09 -7.66
N ASP A 66 8.59 -0.13 -7.93
CA ASP A 66 7.92 0.76 -8.87
C ASP A 66 7.92 2.21 -8.36
N LEU A 67 7.75 2.41 -7.05
CA LEU A 67 7.87 3.73 -6.45
C LEU A 67 9.27 4.32 -6.63
N ALA A 68 10.33 3.53 -6.39
CA ALA A 68 11.71 3.97 -6.59
C ALA A 68 11.98 4.36 -8.04
N MET A 69 11.48 3.57 -9.00
CA MET A 69 11.55 3.90 -10.42
C MET A 69 10.82 5.22 -10.73
N SER A 70 9.63 5.42 -10.18
CA SER A 70 8.83 6.64 -10.35
C SER A 70 9.54 7.88 -9.77
N LEU A 71 10.21 7.73 -8.61
CA LEU A 71 10.94 8.79 -7.92
C LEU A 71 12.38 8.98 -8.42
N ARG A 72 12.89 8.07 -9.28
CA ARG A 72 14.27 8.05 -9.77
C ARG A 72 15.31 7.93 -8.64
N CYS A 73 15.00 7.14 -7.62
CA CYS A 73 15.89 6.85 -6.50
C CYS A 73 16.22 5.35 -6.43
N GLN A 74 17.07 4.97 -5.47
CA GLN A 74 17.34 3.57 -5.19
C GLN A 74 16.14 2.93 -4.47
N PRO A 75 15.87 1.63 -4.69
CA PRO A 75 14.77 0.91 -4.05
C PRO A 75 15.11 0.44 -2.63
N ASP A 76 16.06 1.09 -1.95
CA ASP A 76 16.46 0.74 -0.60
C ASP A 76 15.57 1.42 0.46
N PHE A 77 15.71 0.94 1.70
CA PHE A 77 14.87 1.40 2.80
C PHE A 77 15.07 2.88 3.12
N VAL A 78 16.31 3.38 3.09
CA VAL A 78 16.65 4.76 3.46
C VAL A 78 16.12 5.73 2.41
N SER A 79 16.36 5.45 1.13
CA SER A 79 15.85 6.27 0.01
C SER A 79 14.33 6.42 0.02
N LEU A 80 13.60 5.40 0.50
CA LEU A 80 12.14 5.39 0.54
C LEU A 80 11.56 5.56 1.96
N GLN A 81 12.37 5.92 2.95
CA GLN A 81 11.91 6.07 4.35
C GLN A 81 10.84 7.14 4.49
N TYR A 82 10.97 8.25 3.76
CA TYR A 82 9.97 9.31 3.74
C TYR A 82 8.63 8.82 3.18
N ALA A 83 8.65 8.08 2.07
CA ALA A 83 7.44 7.53 1.48
C ALA A 83 6.74 6.54 2.42
N ARG A 84 7.51 5.63 3.05
CA ARG A 84 7.00 4.70 4.08
C ARG A 84 6.33 5.44 5.23
N SER A 85 6.98 6.48 5.75
CA SER A 85 6.45 7.28 6.86
C SER A 85 5.13 7.98 6.49
N GLN A 86 5.02 8.48 5.26
CA GLN A 86 3.77 9.09 4.76
C GLN A 86 2.63 8.10 4.64
N ILE A 87 2.91 6.86 4.21
CA ILE A 87 1.90 5.79 4.11
C ILE A 87 1.39 5.40 5.51
N VAL A 88 2.29 5.22 6.48
CA VAL A 88 1.90 4.94 7.88
C VAL A 88 1.06 6.08 8.44
N LEU A 89 1.50 7.33 8.27
CA LEU A 89 0.77 8.51 8.72
C LEU A 89 -0.63 8.58 8.10
N ALA A 90 -0.76 8.27 6.81
CA ALA A 90 -2.04 8.28 6.12
C ALA A 90 -3.02 7.24 6.70
N CYS A 91 -2.56 6.02 6.98
CA CYS A 91 -3.38 5.00 7.66
C CYS A 91 -3.82 5.46 9.05
N ALA A 92 -2.89 6.00 9.85
CA ALA A 92 -3.20 6.50 11.20
C ALA A 92 -4.24 7.63 11.18
N LEU A 93 -4.09 8.60 10.27
CA LEU A 93 -5.04 9.72 10.11
C LEU A 93 -6.42 9.27 9.60
N ALA A 94 -6.45 8.23 8.75
CA ALA A 94 -7.69 7.64 8.27
C ALA A 94 -8.35 6.69 9.27
N LYS A 95 -7.67 6.37 10.39
CA LYS A 95 -8.12 5.40 11.40
C LYS A 95 -8.40 4.01 10.80
N ILE A 96 -7.50 3.57 9.93
CA ILE A 96 -7.52 2.24 9.32
C ILE A 96 -6.30 1.43 9.80
N PRO A 97 -6.31 0.09 9.70
CA PRO A 97 -5.18 -0.78 10.03
C PRO A 97 -3.84 -0.31 9.43
N THR A 98 -2.74 -0.77 10.03
CA THR A 98 -1.39 -0.44 9.54
C THR A 98 -1.19 -0.91 8.09
N PRO A 99 -0.37 -0.19 7.31
CA PRO A 99 -0.12 -0.55 5.92
C PRO A 99 0.69 -1.84 5.78
N ILE A 100 0.65 -2.44 4.60
CA ILE A 100 1.49 -3.58 4.21
C ILE A 100 2.76 -3.01 3.55
N ASP A 101 3.95 -3.36 4.08
CA ASP A 101 5.23 -2.93 3.49
C ASP A 101 5.51 -3.68 2.17
N GLY A 102 6.55 -3.26 1.46
CA GLY A 102 7.03 -3.91 0.26
C GLY A 102 7.65 -5.29 0.54
N ILE A 103 8.05 -5.95 -0.55
CA ILE A 103 8.73 -7.24 -0.48
C ILE A 103 10.20 -7.10 -0.06
N THR A 104 10.78 -8.16 0.49
CA THR A 104 12.23 -8.38 0.46
C THR A 104 12.61 -9.01 -0.88
N GLN A 105 13.58 -8.45 -1.60
CA GLN A 105 13.99 -8.99 -2.91
C GLN A 105 14.74 -10.32 -2.80
N SER A 106 15.42 -10.56 -1.68
CA SER A 106 16.14 -11.79 -1.44
C SER A 106 15.22 -12.95 -1.08
N PHE A 107 15.26 -14.01 -1.88
CA PHE A 107 14.49 -15.24 -1.67
C PHE A 107 15.22 -16.28 -0.80
N THR A 108 16.50 -16.08 -0.53
CA THR A 108 17.37 -17.08 0.12
C THR A 108 18.02 -16.58 1.40
N ASN A 109 17.97 -15.27 1.69
CA ASN A 109 18.60 -14.69 2.88
C ASN A 109 17.56 -14.33 3.94
N VAL A 110 17.33 -15.25 4.88
CA VAL A 110 16.38 -15.05 6.00
C VAL A 110 16.77 -13.86 6.88
N ASN A 111 18.06 -13.56 7.04
CA ASN A 111 18.50 -12.41 7.83
C ASN A 111 18.09 -11.09 7.20
N GLU A 112 18.09 -11.01 5.87
CA GLU A 112 17.66 -9.82 5.13
C GLU A 112 16.15 -9.58 5.33
N VAL A 113 15.35 -10.65 5.20
CA VAL A 113 13.90 -10.61 5.49
C VAL A 113 13.64 -10.13 6.91
N LEU A 114 14.37 -10.66 7.90
CA LEU A 114 14.23 -10.24 9.30
C LEU A 114 14.56 -8.75 9.49
N GLN A 115 15.64 -8.26 8.89
CA GLN A 115 16.01 -6.84 8.98
C GLN A 115 14.97 -5.93 8.31
N ASP A 116 14.40 -6.34 7.18
CA ASP A 116 13.30 -5.60 6.53
C ASP A 116 12.07 -5.54 7.43
N CYS A 117 11.63 -6.68 8.00
CA CYS A 117 10.51 -6.72 8.92
C CYS A 117 10.74 -5.84 10.16
N LEU A 118 11.93 -5.87 10.76
CA LEU A 118 12.26 -5.05 11.94
C LEU A 118 12.22 -3.55 11.62
N ARG A 119 12.75 -3.13 10.46
CA ARG A 119 12.71 -1.73 10.03
C ARG A 119 11.29 -1.27 9.70
N ALA A 120 10.51 -2.12 9.03
CA ALA A 120 9.10 -1.86 8.74
C ALA A 120 8.31 -1.69 10.04
N ARG A 121 8.51 -2.61 11.00
CA ARG A 121 7.91 -2.52 12.34
C ARG A 121 8.25 -1.19 12.98
N GLN A 122 9.53 -0.82 13.07
CA GLN A 122 9.99 0.45 13.66
C GLN A 122 9.33 1.71 13.07
N LEU A 123 8.90 1.67 11.81
CA LEU A 123 8.20 2.79 11.16
C LEU A 123 6.68 2.82 11.39
N GLY A 124 6.06 1.77 11.96
CA GLY A 124 4.61 1.72 12.15
C GLY A 124 3.84 0.81 11.18
N PHE A 125 4.50 -0.15 10.53
CA PHE A 125 3.82 -1.15 9.69
C PHE A 125 3.20 -2.31 10.51
N GLU A 126 3.34 -2.31 11.84
CA GLU A 126 2.71 -3.26 12.76
C GLU A 126 1.92 -2.52 13.84
N GLU A 127 0.74 -3.04 14.21
CA GLU A 127 -0.16 -2.42 15.20
C GLU A 127 0.38 -2.45 16.64
N ASN A 128 1.37 -3.31 16.93
CA ASN A 128 1.88 -3.56 18.29
C ASN A 128 3.24 -2.89 18.54
N PHE A 129 3.19 -1.72 19.19
CA PHE A 129 4.33 -1.11 19.89
C PHE A 129 4.13 -1.17 21.39
#